data_AF-A0A7R9DUQ9-F1
#
_entry.id   AF-A0A7R9DUQ9-F1
#
_cell.length_a   1.000
_cell.length_b   1.000
_cell.length_c   1.000
_cell.angle_alpha   90.00
_cell.angle_beta   90.00
_cell.angle_gamma   90.00
#
_symmetry.space_group_name_H-M   'P 1'
#
loop_
_entity.id
_entity.type
_entity.pdbx_description
1 polymer ?
#
loop_
_entity_poly.entity_id
_entity_poly.type
_entity_poly.pdbx_seq_one_letter_code
_entity_poly.pdbx_strand_id
1 'polypeptide(L)'
;MKNGWAFGIFRRGMKKDLESEDLFVPLKEHKSATLGDKFERLWTKERTRKNPSLIRVIVKFFVGRFMFYGIFEAVMELVFRYETQSCI
;
A
#
# COMPACT_ATOMS: atom_id res chain seq x y z
N MET A 1 -3.97 -15.55 12.84
CA MET A 1 -2.81 -15.22 11.97
C MET A 1 -1.55 -15.91 12.49
N LYS A 2 -1.19 -17.07 11.92
CA LYS A 2 0.07 -17.78 12.25
C LYS A 2 1.14 -17.35 11.24
N ASN A 3 1.90 -16.31 11.57
CA ASN A 3 2.93 -15.71 10.70
C ASN A 3 4.25 -16.51 10.74
N GLY A 4 4.19 -17.82 10.53
CA GLY A 4 5.37 -18.72 10.62
C GLY A 4 6.44 -18.45 9.55
N TRP A 5 6.05 -17.80 8.45
CA TRP A 5 6.96 -17.47 7.35
C TRP A 5 7.99 -16.39 7.73
N ALA A 6 7.59 -15.37 8.51
CA ALA A 6 8.48 -14.30 8.95
C ALA A 6 9.60 -14.81 9.87
N PHE A 7 9.27 -15.77 10.75
CA PHE A 7 10.25 -16.40 11.64
C PHE A 7 11.32 -17.19 10.86
N GLY A 8 10.93 -17.83 9.75
CA GLY A 8 11.84 -18.55 8.86
C GLY A 8 12.80 -17.63 8.09
N ILE A 9 12.42 -16.38 7.84
CA ILE A 9 13.30 -15.36 7.24
C ILE A 9 14.27 -14.82 8.30
N PHE A 10 13.77 -14.44 9.47
CA PHE A 10 14.62 -13.99 10.59
C PHE A 10 15.68 -15.04 10.98
N ARG A 11 15.30 -16.32 11.09
CA ARG A 11 16.23 -17.40 11.44
C ARG A 11 17.31 -17.65 10.37
N ARG A 12 17.04 -17.36 9.10
CA ARG A 12 18.03 -17.43 8.01
C ARG A 12 18.94 -16.22 8.01
N GLY A 13 18.38 -15.02 8.25
CA GLY A 13 19.14 -13.78 8.36
C GLY A 13 20.06 -13.69 9.58
N MET A 14 19.76 -14.41 10.66
CA MET A 14 20.69 -14.51 11.80
C MET A 14 21.86 -15.48 11.57
N LYS A 15 21.84 -16.31 10.51
CA LYS A 15 22.87 -17.33 10.25
C LYS A 15 23.84 -16.97 9.13
N LYS A 16 23.53 -15.98 8.30
CA LYS A 16 24.36 -15.43 7.23
C LYS A 16 24.03 -13.93 7.13
N ASP A 17 25.04 -13.08 7.01
CA ASP A 17 24.81 -11.68 6.62
C ASP A 17 24.05 -11.68 5.29
N LEU A 18 22.87 -11.03 5.27
CA LEU A 18 22.10 -10.88 4.04
C LEU A 18 22.87 -9.95 3.10
N GLU A 19 23.49 -10.53 2.09
CA GLU A 19 24.05 -9.76 0.99
C GLU A 19 22.90 -9.21 0.13
N SER A 20 23.02 -7.96 -0.31
CA SER A 20 22.01 -7.17 -1.04
C SER A 20 21.43 -7.84 -2.28
N GLU A 21 22.08 -8.90 -2.74
CA GLU A 21 21.83 -9.65 -3.97
C GLU A 21 20.79 -10.78 -3.77
N ASP A 22 20.56 -11.23 -2.53
CA ASP A 22 19.57 -12.27 -2.18
C ASP A 22 18.24 -11.67 -1.64
N LEU A 23 18.14 -10.33 -1.62
CA LEU A 23 16.85 -9.67 -1.51
C LEU A 23 16.09 -9.90 -2.81
N PHE A 24 15.13 -10.83 -2.76
CA PHE A 24 14.16 -11.16 -3.81
C PHE A 24 13.99 -10.04 -4.83
N VAL A 25 14.41 -10.32 -6.07
CA VAL A 25 14.11 -9.49 -7.24
C VAL A 25 12.64 -9.07 -7.14
N PRO A 26 12.34 -7.75 -7.12
CA PRO A 26 10.97 -7.29 -6.92
C PRO A 26 10.08 -7.95 -7.98
N LEU A 27 9.09 -8.71 -7.50
CA LEU A 27 8.08 -9.36 -8.32
C LEU A 27 7.55 -8.33 -9.31
N LYS A 28 7.48 -8.64 -10.61
CA LYS A 28 7.14 -7.67 -11.67
C LYS A 28 5.82 -6.91 -11.40
N GLU A 29 4.92 -7.47 -10.59
CA GLU A 29 3.69 -6.81 -10.10
C GLU A 29 3.91 -5.67 -9.11
N HIS A 30 5.02 -5.67 -8.36
CA HIS A 30 5.47 -4.59 -7.49
C HIS A 30 6.50 -3.67 -8.15
N LYS A 31 6.65 -3.72 -9.49
CA LYS A 31 7.50 -2.76 -10.19
C LYS A 31 6.95 -1.35 -9.98
N SER A 32 7.68 -0.58 -9.18
CA SER A 32 7.55 0.88 -9.06
C SER A 32 7.56 1.59 -10.41
N ALA A 33 8.14 0.98 -11.45
CA ALA A 33 8.16 1.50 -12.81
C ALA A 33 6.76 1.80 -13.36
N THR A 34 5.84 0.82 -13.40
CA THR A 34 4.49 1.04 -13.95
C THR A 34 3.68 2.06 -13.14
N LEU A 35 3.97 2.15 -11.84
CA LEU A 35 3.34 3.10 -10.93
C LEU A 35 3.89 4.52 -11.15
N GLY A 36 5.21 4.62 -11.30
CA GLY A 36 5.96 5.83 -11.64
C GLY A 36 5.53 6.40 -12.99
N ASP A 37 5.40 5.56 -14.02
CA ASP A 37 4.97 6.00 -15.36
C ASP A 37 3.56 6.63 -15.33
N LYS A 38 2.63 6.03 -14.57
CA LYS A 38 1.27 6.57 -14.40
C LYS A 38 1.29 7.87 -13.60
N PHE A 39 2.10 7.94 -12.55
CA PHE A 39 2.27 9.15 -11.75
C PHE A 39 2.88 10.29 -12.56
N GLU A 40 3.90 10.00 -13.36
CA GLU A 40 4.59 10.97 -14.21
C GLU A 40 3.63 11.56 -15.26
N ARG A 41 2.82 10.72 -15.92
CA ARG A 41 1.77 11.21 -16.85
C ARG A 41 0.78 12.16 -16.18
N LEU A 42 0.36 11.85 -14.94
CA LEU A 42 -0.53 12.72 -14.16
C LEU A 42 0.17 14.02 -13.74
N TRP A 43 1.44 13.94 -13.38
CA TRP A 43 2.27 15.07 -13.01
C TRP A 43 2.50 16.04 -14.18
N THR A 44 2.84 15.53 -15.37
CA THR A 44 3.00 16.34 -16.59
C THR A 44 1.72 17.13 -16.90
N LYS A 45 0.55 16.54 -16.67
CA LYS A 45 -0.76 17.18 -16.88
C LYS A 45 -1.11 18.22 -15.82
N GLU A 46 -0.70 18.04 -14.57
CA GLU A 46 -0.91 19.05 -13.51
C GLU A 46 0.09 20.22 -13.66
N ARG A 47 1.28 19.97 -14.20
CA ARG A 47 2.33 20.99 -14.43
C ARG A 47 1.92 22.08 -15.42
N THR A 48 0.98 21.80 -16.33
CA THR A 48 0.45 22.81 -17.28
C THR A 48 -0.62 23.70 -16.65
N ARG A 49 -0.98 23.49 -15.38
CA ARG A 49 -1.98 24.32 -14.68
C ARG A 49 -1.33 25.53 -14.03
N LYS A 50 -2.15 26.58 -13.84
CA LYS A 50 -1.74 27.88 -13.26
C LYS A 50 -1.13 27.75 -11.86
N ASN A 51 -1.62 26.81 -11.04
CA ASN A 51 -1.09 26.48 -9.70
C ASN A 51 -0.87 24.96 -9.58
N PRO A 52 0.31 24.45 -9.95
CA PRO A 52 0.62 23.03 -9.81
C PRO A 52 0.82 22.67 -8.33
N SER A 53 0.28 21.51 -7.91
CA SER A 53 0.49 20.97 -6.56
C SER A 53 0.79 19.48 -6.64
N LEU A 54 1.98 19.10 -6.18
CA LEU A 54 2.40 17.69 -6.08
C LEU A 54 1.48 16.89 -5.16
N ILE A 55 1.09 17.49 -4.02
CA ILE A 55 0.23 16.85 -3.03
C ILE A 55 -1.11 16.47 -3.65
N ARG A 56 -1.70 17.32 -4.51
CA ARG A 56 -2.96 16.97 -5.20
C ARG A 56 -2.81 15.73 -6.07
N VAL A 57 -1.70 15.59 -6.79
CA VAL A 57 -1.47 14.45 -7.68
C VAL A 57 -1.26 13.17 -6.87
N ILE A 58 -0.47 13.25 -5.80
CA ILE A 58 -0.23 12.14 -4.87
C ILE A 58 -1.55 11.69 -4.25
N VAL A 59 -2.31 12.62 -3.65
CA VAL A 59 -3.60 12.32 -3.04
C VAL A 59 -4.55 11.72 -4.06
N LYS A 60 -4.68 12.31 -5.26
CA LYS A 60 -5.58 11.78 -6.29
C LYS A 60 -5.20 10.38 -6.78
N PHE A 61 -3.91 10.08 -6.84
CA PHE A 61 -3.42 8.78 -7.25
C PHE A 61 -3.65 7.69 -6.19
N PHE A 62 -3.42 8.03 -4.93
CA PHE A 62 -3.49 7.06 -3.83
C PHE A 62 -4.91 6.93 -3.25
N VAL A 63 -5.70 8.00 -3.20
CA VAL A 63 -7.02 8.03 -2.56
C VAL A 63 -7.96 6.96 -3.12
N GLY A 64 -7.95 6.70 -4.43
CA GLY A 64 -8.82 5.67 -5.02
C GLY A 64 -8.54 4.26 -4.50
N ARG A 65 -7.25 3.94 -4.23
CA ARG A 65 -6.85 2.65 -3.66
C ARG A 65 -7.11 2.60 -2.16
N PHE A 66 -6.78 3.65 -1.43
CA PHE A 66 -6.96 3.70 0.02
C PHE A 66 -8.44 3.82 0.45
N MET A 67 -9.28 4.44 -0.37
CA MET A 67 -10.71 4.61 -0.08
C MET A 67 -11.43 3.26 0.01
N PHE A 68 -11.06 2.28 -0.82
CA PHE A 68 -11.64 0.93 -0.73
C PHE A 68 -11.36 0.26 0.62
N TYR A 69 -10.11 0.31 1.08
CA TYR A 69 -9.73 -0.21 2.39
C TYR A 69 -10.44 0.54 3.53
N GLY A 70 -10.52 1.87 3.43
CA GLY A 70 -11.21 2.69 4.43
C GLY A 70 -12.72 2.39 4.53
N ILE A 71 -13.39 2.17 3.39
CA ILE A 71 -14.80 1.77 3.37
C ILE A 71 -14.97 0.37 3.96
N PHE A 72 -14.10 -0.57 3.60
CA PHE A 72 -14.14 -1.93 4.13
C PHE A 72 -14.00 -1.95 5.65
N GLU A 73 -12.99 -1.24 6.19
CA GLU A 73 -12.81 -1.08 7.64
C GLU A 73 -14.03 -0.43 8.30
N ALA A 74 -14.58 0.64 7.73
CA ALA A 74 -15.77 1.30 8.26
C ALA A 74 -17.00 0.37 8.29
N VAL A 75 -17.23 -0.42 7.24
CA VAL A 75 -18.33 -1.38 7.21
C VAL A 75 -18.14 -2.47 8.25
N MET A 76 -16.92 -3.01 8.39
CA MET A 76 -16.62 -4.01 9.40
C MET A 76 -16.88 -3.47 10.82
N GLU A 77 -16.42 -2.26 11.13
CA GLU A 77 -16.65 -1.61 12.42
C GLU A 77 -18.16 -1.43 12.71
N LEU A 78 -18.93 -0.99 11.72
CA LEU A 78 -20.38 -0.81 11.86
C LEU A 78 -21.11 -2.13 12.14
N VAL A 79 -20.73 -3.22 11.44
CA VAL A 79 -21.29 -4.55 11.67
C VAL A 79 -20.97 -5.03 13.09
N PHE A 80 -19.71 -4.94 13.51
CA PHE A 80 -19.33 -5.31 14.87
C PHE A 80 -20.07 -4.49 15.94
N ARG A 81 -20.21 -3.17 15.73
CA ARG A 81 -20.91 -2.30 16.67
C ARG A 81 -22.40 -2.62 16.76
N TYR A 82 -23.04 -2.94 15.64
CA TYR A 82 -24.45 -3.34 15.59
C TYR A 82 -24.69 -4.63 16.39
N GLU A 83 -23.90 -5.68 16.14
CA GLU A 83 -24.00 -6.96 16.85
C GLU A 83 -23.78 -6.80 18.37
N THR A 84 -22.83 -5.95 18.78
CA THR A 84 -22.61 -5.67 20.22
C THR A 84 -23.77 -4.93 20.90
N GLN A 85 -24.56 -4.14 20.17
CA GLN A 85 -25.69 -3.39 20.74
C GLN A 85 -26.97 -4.23 20.81
N SER A 86 -27.17 -5.18 19.88
CA SER A 86 -28.32 -6.10 19.91
C SER A 86 -28.22 -7.18 20.99
N CYS A 87 -27.02 -7.41 21.53
CA CYS A 87 -26.77 -8.40 22.57
C CYS A 87 -26.82 -7.84 24.01
N ILE A 88 -27.06 -6.53 24.17
CA ILE A 88 -27.21 -5.81 25.46
C ILE A 88 -28.69 -5.53 25.72
#